data_AF-A0A9D0ZN70-F1
#
_entry.id   AF-A0A9D0ZN70-F1
#
_cell.length_a   1.000
_cell.length_b   1.000
_cell.length_c   1.000
_cell.angle_alpha   90.00
_cell.angle_beta   90.00
_cell.angle_gamma   90.00
#
_symmetry.space_group_name_H-M   'P 1'
#
loop_
_entity.id
_entity.type
_entity.pdbx_description
1 polymer ?
#
loop_
_entity_poly.entity_id
_entity_poly.type
_entity_poly.pdbx_seq_one_letter_code
_entity_poly.pdbx_strand_id
1 'polypeptide(L)'
;MTIDAKGMDFQTLNALVRDSADGEITIENCLGQRYIGDGLNEKQIVIHGVAGNGLGAYLDGARITVFGNAQDAMGDTMNAGEIVVHGSAGDAVGYGMRGGRILIRDSAGYRSGIHMKAYMERVPVLVIGGCAGSFLGEYQAGGRIIVLGLGHENEPVVGNFTGTGMHGGAIYLRTQAQPPQLPPQVMMRRADAAEMEAIALDVRAWCAQFGGDAEEILSDPFQILLPNTANPYKQLYTHS
;
A
#
# COMPACT_ATOMS: atom_id res chain seq x y z
N MET A 1 6.61 -8.84 24.67
CA MET A 1 5.44 -8.58 25.55
C MET A 1 4.14 -8.91 24.84
N THR A 2 3.09 -9.28 25.60
CA THR A 2 1.72 -9.42 25.07
C THR A 2 0.79 -8.42 25.79
N ILE A 3 -0.06 -7.72 25.02
CA ILE A 3 -1.03 -6.72 25.52
C ILE A 3 -2.43 -7.15 25.08
N ASP A 4 -3.37 -7.26 26.01
CA ASP A 4 -4.79 -7.42 25.68
C ASP A 4 -5.43 -6.04 25.47
N ALA A 5 -5.83 -5.72 24.25
CA ALA A 5 -6.43 -4.43 23.89
C ALA A 5 -7.94 -4.36 24.20
N LYS A 6 -8.55 -5.44 24.71
CA LYS A 6 -9.99 -5.48 24.96
C LYS A 6 -10.43 -4.37 25.92
N GLY A 7 -11.30 -3.47 25.42
CA GLY A 7 -11.81 -2.34 26.21
C GLY A 7 -10.78 -1.25 26.49
N MET A 8 -9.58 -1.34 25.91
CA MET A 8 -8.51 -0.36 26.07
C MET A 8 -8.71 0.81 25.10
N ASP A 9 -8.56 2.03 25.60
CA ASP A 9 -8.46 3.22 24.76
C ASP A 9 -7.17 3.20 23.92
N PHE A 10 -7.22 3.76 22.72
CA PHE A 10 -6.09 3.74 21.79
C PHE A 10 -4.87 4.50 22.33
N GLN A 11 -5.04 5.57 23.10
CA GLN A 11 -3.92 6.33 23.67
C GLN A 11 -3.15 5.48 24.68
N THR A 12 -3.87 4.74 25.53
CA THR A 12 -3.27 3.82 26.50
C THR A 12 -2.52 2.70 25.80
N LEU A 13 -3.12 2.07 24.77
CA LEU A 13 -2.45 1.03 23.99
C LEU A 13 -1.17 1.56 23.34
N ASN A 14 -1.24 2.73 22.71
CA ASN A 14 -0.09 3.32 22.02
C ASN A 14 1.04 3.69 22.97
N ALA A 15 0.71 4.18 24.18
CA ALA A 15 1.70 4.44 25.22
C ALA A 15 2.40 3.14 25.65
N LEU A 16 1.65 2.08 25.92
CA LEU A 16 2.22 0.77 26.28
C LEU A 16 3.17 0.23 25.21
N VAL A 17 2.78 0.36 23.93
CA VAL A 17 3.62 -0.09 22.80
C VAL A 17 4.89 0.77 22.68
N ARG A 18 4.76 2.10 22.80
CA ARG A 18 5.87 3.05 22.63
C ARG A 18 6.89 2.94 23.77
N ASP A 19 6.41 2.85 25.01
CA ASP A 19 7.25 2.88 26.21
C ASP A 19 7.85 1.52 26.57
N SER A 20 7.38 0.44 25.91
CA SER A 20 7.94 -0.89 26.10
C SER A 20 9.38 -0.99 25.61
N ALA A 21 10.25 -1.56 26.44
CA ALA A 21 11.62 -1.91 26.06
C ALA A 21 11.70 -3.13 25.13
N ASP A 22 10.61 -3.91 25.01
CA ASP A 22 10.60 -5.09 24.16
C ASP A 22 10.63 -4.71 22.68
N GLY A 23 11.48 -5.41 21.92
CA GLY A 23 11.52 -5.34 20.46
C GLY A 23 10.33 -6.04 19.80
N GLU A 24 9.71 -7.02 20.48
CA GLU A 24 8.59 -7.80 19.97
C GLU A 24 7.35 -7.66 20.87
N ILE A 25 6.24 -7.24 20.27
CA ILE A 25 4.99 -6.96 20.98
C ILE A 25 3.82 -7.63 20.26
N THR A 26 3.04 -8.43 20.98
CA THR A 26 1.78 -8.99 20.49
C THR A 26 0.61 -8.24 21.11
N ILE A 27 -0.34 -7.83 20.30
CA ILE A 27 -1.58 -7.15 20.71
C ILE A 27 -2.73 -8.09 20.40
N GLU A 28 -3.42 -8.55 21.43
CA GLU A 28 -4.59 -9.41 21.34
C GLU A 28 -5.88 -8.58 21.39
N ASN A 29 -6.95 -9.10 20.79
CA ASN A 29 -8.30 -8.51 20.84
C ASN A 29 -8.36 -7.03 20.38
N CYS A 30 -7.56 -6.66 19.37
CA CYS A 30 -7.60 -5.33 18.80
C CYS A 30 -8.93 -5.12 18.04
N LEU A 31 -9.66 -4.06 18.37
CA LEU A 31 -10.99 -3.75 17.83
C LEU A 31 -11.10 -2.27 17.46
N GLY A 32 -10.23 -1.82 16.56
CA GLY A 32 -10.25 -0.46 16.03
C GLY A 32 -9.44 0.56 16.81
N GLN A 33 -8.52 0.14 17.70
CA GLN A 33 -7.57 1.07 18.30
C GLN A 33 -6.68 1.70 17.21
N ARG A 34 -6.63 3.03 17.24
CA ARG A 34 -6.05 3.90 16.21
C ARG A 34 -4.57 4.18 16.47
N TYR A 35 -3.82 4.53 15.42
CA TYR A 35 -2.44 5.00 15.51
C TYR A 35 -1.43 4.04 16.14
N ILE A 36 -1.74 2.74 16.15
CA ILE A 36 -0.78 1.72 16.61
C ILE A 36 0.44 1.79 15.70
N GLY A 37 1.63 1.89 16.28
CA GLY A 37 2.86 1.98 15.51
C GLY A 37 3.24 3.39 15.02
N ASP A 38 2.50 4.43 15.42
CA ASP A 38 2.74 5.81 14.96
C ASP A 38 4.16 6.31 15.27
N GLY A 39 4.92 6.64 14.23
CA GLY A 39 6.29 7.15 14.33
C GLY A 39 7.29 6.14 14.91
N LEU A 40 6.96 4.84 14.96
CA LEU A 40 7.85 3.85 15.56
C LEU A 40 8.98 3.42 14.62
N ASN A 41 10.11 3.13 15.24
CA ASN A 41 11.29 2.54 14.64
C ASN A 41 11.69 1.27 15.40
N GLU A 42 12.36 0.32 14.74
CA GLU A 42 13.00 -0.86 15.33
C GLU A 42 12.13 -1.70 16.29
N LYS A 43 10.87 -1.97 15.93
CA LYS A 43 9.98 -2.90 16.66
C LYS A 43 9.26 -3.86 15.72
N GLN A 44 8.89 -5.02 16.23
CA GLN A 44 8.04 -6.02 15.60
C GLN A 44 6.72 -6.07 16.37
N ILE A 45 5.62 -5.68 15.73
CA ILE A 45 4.30 -5.65 16.34
C ILE A 45 3.40 -6.65 15.61
N VAL A 46 2.84 -7.59 16.36
CA VAL A 46 1.83 -8.53 15.86
C VAL A 46 0.48 -8.15 16.45
N ILE A 47 -0.55 -8.00 15.62
CA ILE A 47 -1.89 -7.58 16.02
C ILE A 47 -2.89 -8.67 15.63
N HIS A 48 -3.62 -9.19 16.60
CA HIS A 48 -4.76 -10.08 16.38
C HIS A 48 -6.07 -9.30 16.52
N GLY A 49 -6.81 -9.20 15.40
CA GLY A 49 -8.06 -8.44 15.32
C GLY A 49 -8.03 -7.37 14.22
N VAL A 50 -8.81 -6.31 14.42
CA VAL A 50 -8.94 -5.19 13.47
C VAL A 50 -8.16 -3.99 13.99
N ALA A 51 -7.14 -3.57 13.25
CA ALA A 51 -6.40 -2.34 13.54
C ALA A 51 -7.21 -1.12 13.09
N GLY A 52 -7.25 -0.08 13.92
CA GLY A 52 -7.98 1.15 13.62
C GLY A 52 -7.26 2.09 12.66
N ASN A 53 -7.88 3.23 12.40
CA ASN A 53 -7.35 4.27 11.51
C ASN A 53 -5.92 4.70 11.88
N GLY A 54 -5.11 5.02 10.87
CA GLY A 54 -3.76 5.55 11.05
C GLY A 54 -2.75 4.52 11.57
N LEU A 55 -3.02 3.22 11.42
CA LEU A 55 -2.05 2.16 11.72
C LEU A 55 -0.72 2.44 11.01
N GLY A 56 0.38 2.52 11.77
CA GLY A 56 1.71 2.79 11.22
C GLY A 56 1.82 4.15 10.52
N ALA A 57 1.04 5.16 10.93
CA ALA A 57 1.32 6.53 10.52
C ALA A 57 2.77 6.91 10.86
N TYR A 58 3.43 7.66 9.98
CA TYR A 58 4.83 8.09 10.13
C TYR A 58 5.83 6.97 10.45
N LEU A 59 5.53 5.70 10.16
CA LEU A 59 6.42 4.56 10.46
C LEU A 59 7.80 4.77 9.81
N ASP A 60 8.86 4.55 10.58
CA ASP A 60 10.23 4.88 10.15
C ASP A 60 11.21 3.71 10.33
N GLY A 61 10.70 2.48 10.40
CA GLY A 61 11.56 1.28 10.40
C GLY A 61 11.03 0.08 11.18
N ALA A 62 9.95 0.23 11.94
CA ALA A 62 9.29 -0.91 12.58
C ALA A 62 8.52 -1.77 11.56
N ARG A 63 8.22 -3.01 11.96
CA ARG A 63 7.40 -3.96 11.20
C ARG A 63 6.13 -4.28 11.98
N ILE A 64 4.99 -4.21 11.30
CA ILE A 64 3.67 -4.46 11.87
C ILE A 64 2.99 -5.57 11.05
N THR A 65 2.51 -6.61 11.71
CA THR A 65 1.72 -7.69 11.09
C THR A 65 0.33 -7.74 11.72
N VAL A 66 -0.71 -7.65 10.91
CA VAL A 66 -2.11 -7.68 11.34
C VAL A 66 -2.76 -8.97 10.86
N PHE A 67 -3.12 -9.84 11.81
CA PHE A 67 -3.96 -11.02 11.58
C PHE A 67 -5.44 -10.62 11.63
N GLY A 68 -5.87 -9.91 10.59
CA GLY A 68 -7.21 -9.36 10.42
C GLY A 68 -7.20 -8.19 9.43
N ASN A 69 -8.16 -7.28 9.57
CA ASN A 69 -8.28 -6.10 8.70
C ASN A 69 -7.62 -4.87 9.32
N ALA A 70 -7.25 -3.90 8.47
CA ALA A 70 -6.87 -2.56 8.89
C ALA A 70 -7.89 -1.54 8.37
N GLN A 71 -8.19 -0.50 9.15
CA GLN A 71 -9.06 0.58 8.70
C GLN A 71 -8.28 1.64 7.89
N ASP A 72 -8.77 2.88 7.85
CA ASP A 72 -8.32 3.90 6.90
C ASP A 72 -6.96 4.50 7.27
N ALA A 73 -6.30 5.09 6.27
CA ALA A 73 -5.06 5.85 6.40
C ALA A 73 -3.90 5.06 7.02
N MET A 74 -3.89 3.73 6.86
CA MET A 74 -2.76 2.89 7.24
C MET A 74 -1.50 3.32 6.49
N GLY A 75 -0.39 3.52 7.19
CA GLY A 75 0.89 3.93 6.58
C GLY A 75 0.91 5.37 6.08
N ASP A 76 0.04 6.24 6.61
CA ASP A 76 0.07 7.69 6.30
C ASP A 76 1.47 8.25 6.61
N THR A 77 2.10 8.84 5.60
CA THR A 77 3.41 9.50 5.69
C THR A 77 4.53 8.55 6.14
N MET A 78 4.35 7.24 5.92
CA MET A 78 5.35 6.20 6.19
C MET A 78 6.66 6.47 5.44
N ASN A 79 7.78 6.38 6.14
CA ASN A 79 9.12 6.68 5.64
C ASN A 79 9.98 5.42 5.44
N ALA A 80 9.81 4.40 6.29
CA ALA A 80 10.51 3.12 6.25
C ALA A 80 9.76 2.05 7.07
N GLY A 81 10.20 0.81 7.00
CA GLY A 81 9.58 -0.33 7.69
C GLY A 81 8.65 -1.15 6.80
N GLU A 82 7.86 -2.02 7.42
CA GLU A 82 6.94 -2.92 6.72
C GLU A 82 5.59 -3.05 7.45
N ILE A 83 4.48 -2.99 6.73
CA ILE A 83 3.15 -3.32 7.25
C ILE A 83 2.58 -4.49 6.44
N VAL A 84 2.18 -5.56 7.12
CA VAL A 84 1.60 -6.78 6.53
C VAL A 84 0.19 -6.97 7.08
N VAL A 85 -0.81 -7.07 6.20
CA VAL A 85 -2.23 -7.24 6.56
C VAL A 85 -2.77 -8.53 5.97
N HIS A 86 -3.11 -9.49 6.83
CA HIS A 86 -3.75 -10.77 6.45
C HIS A 86 -5.27 -10.61 6.27
N GLY A 87 -5.70 -9.51 5.67
CA GLY A 87 -7.09 -9.12 5.50
C GLY A 87 -7.19 -8.01 4.44
N SER A 88 -8.26 -7.23 4.52
CA SER A 88 -8.43 -6.02 3.70
C SER A 88 -8.00 -4.76 4.45
N ALA A 89 -7.71 -3.71 3.70
CA ALA A 89 -7.44 -2.37 4.22
C ALA A 89 -8.51 -1.36 3.76
N GLY A 90 -8.76 -0.35 4.57
CA GLY A 90 -9.67 0.74 4.26
C GLY A 90 -9.14 1.72 3.22
N ASP A 91 -9.61 2.96 3.29
CA ASP A 91 -9.26 4.02 2.34
C ASP A 91 -7.89 4.65 2.65
N ALA A 92 -7.30 5.32 1.66
CA ALA A 92 -6.09 6.13 1.78
C ALA A 92 -4.86 5.39 2.34
N VAL A 93 -4.73 4.09 2.08
CA VAL A 93 -3.53 3.31 2.42
C VAL A 93 -2.29 3.96 1.82
N GLY A 94 -1.24 4.15 2.62
CA GLY A 94 0.03 4.71 2.18
C GLY A 94 -0.06 6.18 1.77
N TYR A 95 -1.03 6.94 2.30
CA TYR A 95 -1.17 8.37 2.00
C TYR A 95 0.17 9.09 2.20
N GLY A 96 0.75 9.67 1.15
CA GLY A 96 1.97 10.46 1.26
C GLY A 96 3.24 9.66 1.62
N MET A 97 3.18 8.31 1.60
CA MET A 97 4.32 7.46 1.96
C MET A 97 5.52 7.73 1.05
N ARG A 98 6.72 7.72 1.65
CA ARG A 98 8.00 8.06 1.02
C ARG A 98 8.98 6.89 0.94
N GLY A 99 8.74 5.83 1.71
CA GLY A 99 9.54 4.62 1.69
C GLY A 99 8.85 3.49 2.46
N GLY A 100 9.55 2.37 2.62
CA GLY A 100 8.99 1.17 3.23
C GLY A 100 8.03 0.41 2.31
N ARG A 101 7.44 -0.65 2.86
CA ARG A 101 6.60 -1.60 2.11
C ARG A 101 5.30 -1.90 2.84
N ILE A 102 4.19 -1.91 2.10
CA ILE A 102 2.88 -2.33 2.59
C ILE A 102 2.42 -3.53 1.77
N LEU A 103 2.08 -4.62 2.44
CA LEU A 103 1.59 -5.87 1.84
C LEU A 103 0.19 -6.17 2.36
N ILE A 104 -0.81 -6.22 1.48
CA ILE A 104 -2.20 -6.51 1.82
C ILE A 104 -2.61 -7.79 1.09
N ARG A 105 -3.11 -8.78 1.84
CA ARG A 105 -3.54 -10.05 1.26
C ARG A 105 -4.77 -9.89 0.37
N ASP A 106 -5.79 -9.19 0.88
CA ASP A 106 -7.06 -9.08 0.18
C ASP A 106 -7.10 -7.72 -0.55
N SER A 107 -8.17 -6.93 -0.39
CA SER A 107 -8.39 -5.69 -1.14
C SER A 107 -8.06 -4.42 -0.34
N ALA A 108 -7.90 -3.30 -1.05
CA ALA A 108 -7.72 -1.99 -0.47
C ALA A 108 -8.78 -0.99 -0.97
N GLY A 109 -9.13 -0.02 -0.12
CA GLY A 109 -10.14 0.99 -0.40
C GLY A 109 -9.71 2.07 -1.39
N TYR A 110 -10.47 3.16 -1.39
CA TYR A 110 -10.33 4.32 -2.26
C TYR A 110 -9.04 5.07 -1.94
N ARG A 111 -8.43 5.72 -2.94
CA ARG A 111 -7.25 6.57 -2.76
C ARG A 111 -6.02 5.87 -2.16
N SER A 112 -5.93 4.56 -2.25
CA SER A 112 -4.72 3.85 -1.87
C SER A 112 -3.53 4.34 -2.72
N GLY A 113 -2.43 4.69 -2.07
CA GLY A 113 -1.24 5.30 -2.69
C GLY A 113 -1.36 6.78 -3.04
N ILE A 114 -2.37 7.50 -2.53
CA ILE A 114 -2.51 8.94 -2.78
C ILE A 114 -1.26 9.71 -2.32
N HIS A 115 -0.73 10.62 -3.14
CA HIS A 115 0.49 11.40 -2.86
C HIS A 115 1.77 10.59 -2.54
N MET A 116 1.78 9.29 -2.83
CA MET A 116 2.96 8.43 -2.69
C MET A 116 4.12 8.96 -3.55
N LYS A 117 5.32 9.06 -2.98
CA LYS A 117 6.47 9.73 -3.64
C LYS A 117 7.79 9.06 -3.32
N ALA A 118 8.69 8.97 -4.28
CA ALA A 118 10.05 8.49 -4.05
C ALA A 118 10.99 9.68 -3.78
N TYR A 119 11.99 9.47 -2.94
CA TYR A 119 13.03 10.48 -2.69
C TYR A 119 14.40 9.81 -2.58
N MET A 120 15.31 10.16 -3.49
CA MET A 120 16.64 9.54 -3.61
C MET A 120 16.51 8.02 -3.72
N GLU A 121 17.09 7.28 -2.77
CA GLU A 121 17.08 5.81 -2.74
C GLU A 121 15.80 5.22 -2.11
N ARG A 122 14.92 6.07 -1.57
CA ARG A 122 13.67 5.60 -0.94
C ARG A 122 12.59 5.42 -1.99
N VAL A 123 12.26 4.15 -2.26
CA VAL A 123 11.19 3.73 -3.17
C VAL A 123 10.08 3.07 -2.36
N PRO A 124 8.97 3.77 -2.08
CA PRO A 124 7.86 3.15 -1.37
C PRO A 124 7.20 2.07 -2.24
N VAL A 125 6.69 1.02 -1.59
CA VAL A 125 6.00 -0.11 -2.24
C VAL A 125 4.66 -0.39 -1.58
N LEU A 126 3.63 -0.56 -2.39
CA LEU A 126 2.31 -1.05 -1.97
C LEU A 126 1.92 -2.25 -2.84
N VAL A 127 1.69 -3.41 -2.23
CA VAL A 127 1.20 -4.61 -2.91
C VAL A 127 -0.17 -4.99 -2.35
N ILE A 128 -1.15 -5.13 -3.24
CA ILE A 128 -2.55 -5.48 -2.94
C ILE A 128 -2.86 -6.79 -3.66
N GLY A 129 -3.26 -7.82 -2.92
CA GLY A 129 -3.51 -9.15 -3.48
C GLY A 129 -4.80 -9.23 -4.30
N GLY A 130 -5.87 -8.62 -3.80
CA GLY A 130 -7.16 -8.50 -4.49
C GLY A 130 -7.24 -7.26 -5.37
N CYS A 131 -8.28 -6.45 -5.16
CA CYS A 131 -8.59 -5.27 -5.96
C CYS A 131 -8.36 -3.97 -5.17
N ALA A 132 -8.29 -2.85 -5.88
CA ALA A 132 -8.24 -1.51 -5.29
C ALA A 132 -9.47 -0.67 -5.65
N GLY A 133 -9.85 0.24 -4.75
CA GLY A 133 -10.93 1.20 -4.98
C GLY A 133 -10.63 2.23 -6.07
N SER A 134 -11.51 3.24 -6.18
CA SER A 134 -11.30 4.38 -7.09
C SER A 134 -10.15 5.27 -6.61
N PHE A 135 -9.59 6.08 -7.51
CA PHE A 135 -8.50 7.02 -7.24
C PHE A 135 -7.20 6.37 -6.75
N LEU A 136 -6.95 5.11 -7.10
CA LEU A 136 -5.66 4.46 -6.81
C LEU A 136 -4.51 5.29 -7.38
N GLY A 137 -3.50 5.60 -6.57
CA GLY A 137 -2.33 6.38 -6.99
C GLY A 137 -2.63 7.83 -7.37
N GLU A 138 -3.72 8.42 -6.86
CA GLU A 138 -4.01 9.84 -7.07
C GLU A 138 -2.81 10.72 -6.62
N TYR A 139 -2.35 11.62 -7.47
CA TYR A 139 -1.16 12.46 -7.24
C TYR A 139 0.13 11.69 -6.91
N GLN A 140 0.26 10.43 -7.35
CA GLN A 140 1.50 9.67 -7.18
C GLN A 140 2.67 10.35 -7.92
N ALA A 141 3.79 10.53 -7.22
CA ALA A 141 5.01 11.15 -7.72
C ALA A 141 6.23 10.20 -7.64
N GLY A 142 6.03 8.94 -7.25
CA GLY A 142 7.08 7.93 -7.18
C GLY A 142 6.60 6.63 -6.51
N GLY A 143 7.49 5.65 -6.39
CA GLY A 143 7.18 4.35 -5.81
C GLY A 143 6.47 3.38 -6.77
N ARG A 144 6.14 2.20 -6.26
CA ARG A 144 5.49 1.11 -7.00
C ARG A 144 4.21 0.71 -6.28
N ILE A 145 3.09 0.73 -7.01
CA ILE A 145 1.82 0.15 -6.56
C ILE A 145 1.57 -1.08 -7.41
N ILE A 146 1.31 -2.24 -6.79
CA ILE A 146 1.12 -3.52 -7.48
C ILE A 146 -0.23 -4.09 -7.04
N VAL A 147 -1.14 -4.30 -7.98
CA VAL A 147 -2.45 -4.92 -7.76
C VAL A 147 -2.44 -6.28 -8.45
N LEU A 148 -2.41 -7.35 -7.65
CA LEU A 148 -2.29 -8.73 -8.14
C LEU A 148 -3.61 -9.29 -8.67
N GLY A 149 -4.76 -8.72 -8.29
CA GLY A 149 -6.05 -9.11 -8.85
C GLY A 149 -6.37 -10.59 -8.71
N LEU A 150 -5.89 -11.25 -7.64
CA LEU A 150 -6.03 -12.69 -7.47
C LEU A 150 -7.52 -13.07 -7.40
N GLY A 151 -7.96 -13.91 -8.33
CA GLY A 151 -9.37 -14.29 -8.50
C GLY A 151 -10.21 -13.28 -9.31
N HIS A 152 -9.59 -12.24 -9.85
CA HIS A 152 -10.20 -11.18 -10.66
C HIS A 152 -9.45 -10.94 -11.99
N GLU A 153 -8.77 -11.96 -12.51
CA GLU A 153 -7.87 -11.84 -13.68
C GLU A 153 -8.58 -11.33 -14.94
N ASN A 154 -9.89 -11.54 -15.04
CA ASN A 154 -10.73 -11.16 -16.19
C ASN A 154 -11.63 -9.95 -15.91
N GLU A 155 -11.45 -9.28 -14.77
CA GLU A 155 -12.25 -8.13 -14.32
C GLU A 155 -11.36 -6.90 -14.11
N PRO A 156 -11.92 -5.68 -14.17
CA PRO A 156 -11.19 -4.49 -13.75
C PRO A 156 -10.81 -4.58 -12.27
N VAL A 157 -9.51 -4.63 -11.99
CA VAL A 157 -8.97 -4.76 -10.61
C VAL A 157 -8.81 -3.43 -9.88
N VAL A 158 -9.21 -2.33 -10.52
CA VAL A 158 -9.16 -0.96 -10.00
C VAL A 158 -10.42 -0.18 -10.34
N GLY A 159 -10.75 0.82 -9.52
CA GLY A 159 -11.86 1.73 -9.75
C GLY A 159 -11.56 2.88 -10.73
N ASN A 160 -12.52 3.82 -10.78
CA ASN A 160 -12.42 5.02 -11.62
C ASN A 160 -11.26 5.93 -11.20
N PHE A 161 -10.80 6.77 -12.13
CA PHE A 161 -9.83 7.84 -11.84
C PHE A 161 -8.46 7.36 -11.33
N THR A 162 -8.11 6.10 -11.57
CA THR A 162 -6.79 5.54 -11.25
C THR A 162 -5.68 6.37 -11.91
N GLY A 163 -4.67 6.76 -11.13
CA GLY A 163 -3.54 7.59 -11.58
C GLY A 163 -3.88 9.06 -11.82
N THR A 164 -5.01 9.56 -11.35
CA THR A 164 -5.37 10.99 -11.52
C THR A 164 -4.30 11.89 -10.90
N GLY A 165 -3.70 12.74 -11.74
CA GLY A 165 -2.65 13.68 -11.29
C GLY A 165 -1.30 13.01 -11.04
N MET A 166 -1.09 11.78 -11.53
CA MET A 166 0.18 11.08 -11.45
C MET A 166 1.28 11.86 -12.18
N HIS A 167 2.41 12.09 -11.52
CA HIS A 167 3.60 12.78 -12.02
C HIS A 167 4.86 11.90 -12.01
N GLY A 168 4.82 10.74 -11.34
CA GLY A 168 5.92 9.79 -11.25
C GLY A 168 5.49 8.46 -10.65
N GLY A 169 6.42 7.50 -10.60
CA GLY A 169 6.15 6.14 -10.13
C GLY A 169 5.51 5.25 -11.19
N ALA A 170 5.05 4.07 -10.75
CA ALA A 170 4.38 3.10 -11.60
C ALA A 170 3.27 2.37 -10.84
N ILE A 171 2.18 2.06 -11.54
CA ILE A 171 1.09 1.21 -11.04
C ILE A 171 1.02 -0.03 -11.95
N TYR A 172 1.12 -1.22 -11.36
CA TYR A 172 1.11 -2.51 -12.04
C TYR A 172 -0.21 -3.21 -11.75
N LEU A 173 -0.91 -3.64 -12.80
CA LEU A 173 -2.21 -4.30 -12.72
C LEU A 173 -2.13 -5.67 -13.38
N ARG A 174 -2.26 -6.74 -12.60
CA ARG A 174 -2.43 -8.10 -13.12
C ARG A 174 -3.90 -8.32 -13.49
N THR A 175 -4.23 -8.03 -14.74
CA THR A 175 -5.57 -8.24 -15.29
C THR A 175 -5.51 -8.26 -16.82
N GLN A 176 -6.44 -8.99 -17.44
CA GLN A 176 -6.71 -8.95 -18.87
C GLN A 176 -7.78 -7.92 -19.23
N ALA A 177 -8.54 -7.42 -18.25
CA ALA A 177 -9.57 -6.42 -18.47
C ALA A 177 -8.99 -5.01 -18.56
N GLN A 178 -9.65 -4.15 -19.35
CA GLN A 178 -9.33 -2.74 -19.31
C GLN A 178 -9.89 -2.11 -18.02
N PRO A 179 -9.11 -1.27 -17.32
CA PRO A 179 -9.63 -0.49 -16.21
C PRO A 179 -10.71 0.48 -16.72
N PRO A 180 -11.58 1.00 -15.82
CA PRO A 180 -12.48 2.10 -16.16
C PRO A 180 -11.69 3.30 -16.71
N GLN A 181 -12.37 4.20 -17.43
CA GLN A 181 -11.76 5.32 -18.16
C GLN A 181 -10.59 5.97 -17.41
N LEU A 182 -9.39 5.81 -17.95
CA LEU A 182 -8.17 6.40 -17.40
C LEU A 182 -8.10 7.89 -17.73
N PRO A 183 -7.53 8.71 -16.83
CA PRO A 183 -7.25 10.11 -17.11
C PRO A 183 -6.28 10.28 -18.31
N PRO A 184 -6.42 11.31 -19.17
CA PRO A 184 -5.55 11.51 -20.34
C PRO A 184 -4.04 11.61 -20.03
N GLN A 185 -3.71 12.01 -18.81
CA GLN A 185 -2.35 12.12 -18.29
C GLN A 185 -1.74 10.79 -17.84
N VAL A 186 -2.46 9.67 -17.94
CA VAL A 186 -1.98 8.33 -17.62
C VAL A 186 -1.90 7.52 -18.90
N MET A 187 -0.72 6.99 -19.20
CA MET A 187 -0.55 6.02 -20.28
C MET A 187 -0.60 4.60 -19.70
N MET A 188 -1.27 3.69 -20.41
CA MET A 188 -1.31 2.28 -20.08
C MET A 188 -0.72 1.47 -21.23
N ARG A 189 0.11 0.48 -20.89
CA ARG A 189 0.60 -0.52 -21.83
C ARG A 189 0.94 -1.80 -21.08
N ARG A 190 1.27 -2.86 -21.82
CA ARG A 190 1.84 -4.07 -21.22
C ARG A 190 3.20 -3.75 -20.59
N ALA A 191 3.44 -4.32 -19.41
CA ALA A 191 4.75 -4.30 -18.77
C ALA A 191 5.76 -5.15 -19.57
N ASP A 192 6.97 -4.64 -19.76
CA ASP A 192 8.06 -5.36 -20.39
C ASP A 192 8.88 -6.18 -19.36
N ALA A 193 9.92 -6.87 -19.83
CA ALA A 193 10.74 -7.72 -18.97
C ALA A 193 11.47 -6.95 -17.86
N ALA A 194 11.91 -5.71 -18.11
CA ALA A 194 12.61 -4.92 -17.10
C ALA A 194 11.63 -4.43 -16.01
N GLU A 195 10.40 -4.12 -16.42
CA GLU A 195 9.32 -3.71 -15.51
C GLU A 195 8.80 -4.89 -14.68
N MET A 196 8.73 -6.09 -15.27
CA MET A 196 8.41 -7.31 -14.53
C MET A 196 9.51 -7.66 -13.52
N GLU A 197 10.78 -7.56 -13.90
CA GLU A 197 11.91 -7.75 -12.97
C GLU A 197 11.85 -6.73 -11.83
N ALA A 198 11.45 -5.50 -12.12
CA ALA A 198 11.32 -4.43 -11.12
C ALA A 198 10.24 -4.69 -10.06
N ILE A 199 9.32 -5.65 -10.23
CA ILE A 199 8.31 -6.01 -9.22
C ILE A 199 8.50 -7.42 -8.66
N ALA A 200 9.42 -8.21 -9.20
CA ALA A 200 9.57 -9.62 -8.86
C ALA A 200 9.84 -9.86 -7.36
N LEU A 201 10.71 -9.05 -6.74
CA LEU A 201 10.99 -9.15 -5.31
C LEU A 201 9.79 -8.77 -4.43
N ASP A 202 8.96 -7.83 -4.88
CA ASP A 202 7.78 -7.40 -4.12
C ASP A 202 6.66 -8.44 -4.18
N VAL A 203 6.47 -9.07 -5.34
CA VAL A 203 5.53 -10.19 -5.51
C VAL A 203 5.99 -11.40 -4.69
N ARG A 204 7.28 -11.76 -4.72
CA ARG A 204 7.84 -12.83 -3.87
C ARG A 204 7.70 -12.52 -2.39
N ALA A 205 7.90 -11.27 -1.97
CA ALA A 205 7.67 -10.85 -0.58
C ALA A 205 6.21 -10.99 -0.17
N TRP A 206 5.26 -10.66 -1.06
CA TRP A 206 3.84 -10.89 -0.83
C TRP A 206 3.53 -12.39 -0.66
N CYS A 207 4.01 -13.25 -1.57
CA CYS A 207 3.81 -14.70 -1.48
C CYS A 207 4.44 -15.31 -0.22
N ALA A 208 5.58 -14.79 0.23
CA ALA A 208 6.20 -15.24 1.47
C ALA A 208 5.34 -14.97 2.72
N GLN A 209 4.49 -13.92 2.70
CA GLN A 209 3.57 -13.62 3.81
C GLN A 209 2.25 -14.40 3.73
N PHE A 210 1.74 -14.62 2.52
CA PHE A 210 0.35 -15.06 2.32
C PHE A 210 0.19 -16.39 1.59
N GLY A 211 1.29 -16.97 1.09
CA GLY A 211 1.28 -18.15 0.23
C GLY A 211 1.09 -17.82 -1.26
N GLY A 212 0.93 -18.86 -2.08
CA GLY A 212 0.87 -18.76 -3.53
C GLY A 212 2.23 -18.96 -4.22
N ASP A 213 2.21 -19.14 -5.53
CA ASP A 213 3.41 -19.28 -6.36
C ASP A 213 3.73 -17.94 -7.04
N ALA A 214 4.83 -17.33 -6.62
CA ALA A 214 5.25 -16.03 -7.15
C ALA A 214 5.63 -16.11 -8.63
N GLU A 215 6.19 -17.23 -9.09
CA GLU A 215 6.61 -17.38 -10.49
C GLU A 215 5.40 -17.63 -11.38
N GLU A 216 4.38 -18.33 -10.88
CA GLU A 216 3.07 -18.41 -11.56
C GLU A 216 2.45 -17.02 -11.72
N ILE A 217 2.36 -16.24 -10.64
CA ILE A 217 1.82 -14.88 -10.66
C ILE A 217 2.62 -13.97 -11.61
N LEU A 218 3.96 -14.04 -11.57
CA LEU A 218 4.84 -13.22 -12.41
C LEU A 218 4.83 -13.64 -13.89
N SER A 219 4.37 -14.87 -14.20
CA SER A 219 4.22 -15.32 -15.59
C SER A 219 3.00 -14.70 -16.30
N ASP A 220 2.04 -14.18 -15.53
CA ASP A 220 0.86 -13.53 -16.07
C ASP A 220 1.15 -12.15 -16.70
N PRO A 221 0.33 -11.69 -17.65
CA PRO A 221 0.47 -10.37 -18.21
C PRO A 221 0.06 -9.29 -17.19
N PHE A 222 0.96 -8.32 -16.97
CA PHE A 222 0.64 -7.08 -16.26
C PHE A 222 0.48 -5.92 -17.25
N GLN A 223 -0.51 -5.06 -16.97
CA GLN A 223 -0.53 -3.70 -17.49
C GLN A 223 0.26 -2.80 -16.53
N ILE A 224 1.04 -1.87 -17.08
CA ILE A 224 1.70 -0.80 -16.33
C ILE A 224 1.07 0.55 -16.70
N LEU A 225 0.76 1.34 -15.69
CA LEU A 225 0.31 2.72 -15.80
C LEU A 225 1.46 3.65 -15.40
N LEU A 226 1.73 4.62 -16.25
CA LEU A 226 2.81 5.61 -16.11
C LEU A 226 2.27 7.02 -16.40
N PRO A 227 2.92 8.08 -15.89
CA PRO A 227 2.61 9.45 -16.29
C PRO A 227 2.86 9.63 -17.79
N ASN A 228 1.91 10.25 -18.48
CA ASN A 228 2.05 10.61 -19.88
C ASN A 228 2.90 11.88 -20.00
N THR A 229 4.21 11.70 -20.15
CA THR A 229 5.19 12.79 -20.25
C THR A 229 5.13 13.56 -21.59
N ALA A 230 4.35 13.11 -22.57
CA ALA A 230 4.11 13.83 -23.82
C ALA A 230 3.17 15.04 -23.65
N ASN A 231 2.54 15.21 -22.47
CA ASN A 231 1.66 16.33 -22.18
C ASN A 231 1.99 16.98 -20.82
N PRO A 232 3.25 17.43 -20.59
CA PRO A 232 3.69 17.76 -19.25
C PRO A 232 3.09 19.09 -18.74
N TYR A 233 2.78 20.04 -19.62
CA TYR A 233 2.25 21.36 -19.24
C TYR A 233 1.51 22.06 -20.39
N LYS A 234 0.21 21.79 -20.57
CA LYS A 234 -0.62 22.68 -21.40
C LYS A 234 -1.48 23.69 -20.64
N GLN A 235 -1.50 23.71 -19.30
CA GLN A 235 -2.49 24.58 -18.64
C GLN A 235 -2.32 24.98 -17.17
N LEU A 236 -1.12 25.08 -16.58
CA LEU A 236 -1.04 25.48 -15.16
C LEU A 236 -0.18 26.68 -14.76
N TYR A 237 0.60 27.33 -15.64
CA TYR A 237 1.33 28.56 -15.24
C TYR A 237 1.52 29.66 -16.30
N THR A 238 0.76 29.70 -17.40
CA THR A 238 0.78 30.85 -18.31
C THR A 238 -0.62 31.18 -18.82
N HIS A 239 -1.29 32.06 -18.09
CA HIS A 239 -2.20 33.03 -18.71
C HIS A 239 -1.67 34.41 -18.34
N SER A 240 -1.10 35.08 -19.35
CA SER A 240 -0.92 36.53 -19.39
C SER A 240 -2.27 37.21 -19.56
#